data_AF-A0A9E5E166-F1
#
_entry.id   AF-A0A9E5E166-F1
#
_cell.length_a   1.000
_cell.length_b   1.000
_cell.length_c   1.000
_cell.angle_alpha   90.00
_cell.angle_beta   90.00
_cell.angle_gamma   90.00
#
_symmetry.space_group_name_H-M   'P 1'
#
loop_
_entity.id
_entity.type
_entity.pdbx_description
1 polymer ?
#
loop_
_entity_poly.entity_id
_entity_poly.type
_entity_poly.pdbx_seq_one_letter_code
_entity_poly.pdbx_strand_id
1 'polypeptide(L)'
;MFRPCIDLHDGKVKQIVGGTLTDGGAGLRTNFVSDRPASWYADLYKKDGLKGGHVIQLGAGNEVAAREALAAFPGGLHLGGGVNLDNAKGWLDAGASHVIVTSWVFREGQLDF
;
A
#
# COMPACT_ATOMS: atom_id res chain seq x y z
N MET A 1 -4.07 9.90 -17.24
CA MET A 1 -4.16 10.19 -15.80
C MET A 1 -3.05 9.42 -15.10
N PHE A 2 -2.23 10.09 -14.29
CA PHE A 2 -1.16 9.44 -13.53
C PHE A 2 -1.68 9.01 -12.15
N ARG A 3 -1.40 7.77 -11.73
CA ARG A 3 -1.76 7.24 -10.41
C ARG A 3 -0.48 6.88 -9.66
N PRO A 4 -0.08 7.64 -8.64
CA PRO A 4 1.15 7.36 -7.91
C PRO A 4 1.05 6.09 -7.05
N CYS A 5 2.21 5.51 -6.71
CA CYS A 5 2.33 4.31 -5.89
C CYS A 5 3.32 4.55 -4.74
N ILE A 6 2.96 4.09 -3.54
CA ILE A 6 3.84 3.95 -2.38
C ILE A 6 3.85 2.47 -1.96
N ASP A 7 4.86 1.74 -2.40
CA ASP A 7 5.09 0.36 -1.99
C ASP A 7 5.86 0.33 -0.67
N LEU A 8 5.31 -0.36 0.33
CA LEU A 8 5.85 -0.45 1.68
C LEU A 8 6.33 -1.87 1.99
N HIS A 9 7.55 -2.00 2.51
CA HIS A 9 8.04 -3.25 3.09
C HIS A 9 8.92 -2.95 4.30
N ASP A 10 8.68 -3.62 5.42
CA ASP A 10 9.30 -3.33 6.73
C ASP A 10 9.17 -1.85 7.15
N GLY A 11 8.03 -1.23 6.85
CA GLY A 11 7.74 0.16 7.21
C GLY A 11 8.51 1.20 6.37
N LYS A 12 9.23 0.78 5.32
CA LYS A 12 9.96 1.68 4.42
C LYS A 12 9.36 1.70 3.03
N VAL A 13 9.45 2.85 2.36
CA VAL A 13 9.10 2.97 0.95
C VAL A 13 10.19 2.26 0.13
N LYS A 14 9.81 1.21 -0.61
CA LYS A 14 10.75 0.43 -1.43
C LYS A 14 10.19 0.27 -2.83
N GLN A 15 11.04 0.46 -3.85
CA GLN A 15 10.72 -0.02 -5.19
C GLN A 15 11.25 -1.44 -5.31
N ILE A 16 10.37 -2.40 -5.61
CA ILE A 16 10.76 -3.80 -5.82
C ILE A 16 11.01 -4.08 -7.31
N VAL A 17 11.78 -5.12 -7.60
CA VAL A 17 11.76 -5.74 -8.94
C VAL A 17 10.51 -6.59 -9.01
N GLY A 18 9.59 -6.26 -9.93
CA GLY A 18 8.31 -6.96 -10.06
C GLY A 18 8.46 -8.47 -10.15
N GLY A 19 7.62 -9.21 -9.41
CA GLY A 19 7.59 -10.68 -9.40
C GLY A 19 8.58 -11.37 -8.45
N THR A 20 9.37 -10.63 -7.67
CA THR A 20 10.35 -11.23 -6.72
C THR A 20 9.81 -11.47 -5.32
N LEU A 21 8.56 -11.10 -5.04
CA LEU A 21 7.87 -11.49 -3.82
C LEU A 21 7.53 -12.98 -3.93
N THR A 22 8.46 -13.85 -3.52
CA THR A 22 8.27 -15.30 -3.50
C THR A 22 8.55 -15.81 -2.09
N ASP A 23 7.69 -16.69 -1.59
CA ASP A 23 7.84 -17.32 -0.27
C ASP A 23 9.03 -18.31 -0.21
N GLY A 24 9.67 -18.58 -1.36
CA GLY A 24 10.69 -19.63 -1.57
C GLY A 24 12.15 -19.23 -1.30
N GLY A 25 12.42 -18.14 -0.60
CA GLY A 25 13.76 -17.89 -0.03
C GLY A 25 14.78 -17.15 -0.92
N ALA A 26 14.42 -16.69 -2.12
CA ALA A 26 15.30 -15.80 -2.91
C ALA A 26 15.38 -14.36 -2.35
N GLY A 27 14.50 -14.00 -1.41
CA GLY A 27 14.43 -12.68 -0.79
C GLY A 27 13.81 -11.63 -1.71
N LEU A 28 13.16 -10.63 -1.13
CA LEU A 28 12.62 -9.50 -1.88
C LEU A 28 13.77 -8.72 -2.53
N ARG A 29 13.82 -8.68 -3.87
CA ARG A 29 14.82 -7.88 -4.57
C ARG A 29 14.33 -6.44 -4.68
N THR A 30 14.99 -5.55 -3.97
CA THR A 30 14.70 -4.10 -4.00
C THR A 30 15.59 -3.41 -5.02
N ASN A 31 15.00 -2.60 -5.89
CA ASN A 31 15.73 -1.67 -6.74
C ASN A 31 16.18 -0.43 -5.96
N PHE A 32 15.33 0.01 -5.02
CA PHE A 32 15.57 1.21 -4.25
C PHE A 32 14.84 1.14 -2.91
N VAL A 33 15.48 1.67 -1.87
CA VAL A 33 14.87 1.91 -0.56
C VAL A 33 14.99 3.40 -0.30
N SER A 34 13.87 4.06 -0.02
CA SER A 34 13.87 5.49 0.23
C SER A 34 14.29 5.84 1.66
N ASP A 35 15.02 6.95 1.78
CA ASP A 35 15.27 7.62 3.06
C ASP A 35 14.12 8.54 3.49
N ARG A 36 13.11 8.74 2.62
CA ARG A 36 11.92 9.56 2.93
C ARG A 36 10.80 8.68 3.48
N PRO A 37 10.04 9.17 4.48
CA PRO A 37 8.88 8.46 5.00
C PRO A 37 7.73 8.44 3.97
N ALA A 38 6.77 7.53 4.15
CA ALA A 38 5.63 7.39 3.27
C ALA A 38 4.75 8.66 3.21
N SER A 39 4.61 9.37 4.34
CA SER A 39 3.93 10.66 4.44
C SER A 39 4.50 11.73 3.52
N TRP A 40 5.83 11.76 3.33
CA TRP A 40 6.47 12.73 2.45
C TRP A 40 5.99 12.58 1.00
N TYR A 41 5.86 11.33 0.52
CA TYR A 41 5.35 11.05 -0.83
C TYR A 41 3.86 11.35 -0.95
N ALA A 42 3.07 10.98 0.05
CA ALA A 42 1.65 11.29 0.08
C ALA A 42 1.38 12.81 0.05
N ASP A 43 2.16 13.60 0.79
CA ASP A 43 2.11 15.06 0.76
C ASP A 43 2.52 15.65 -0.59
N LEU A 44 3.54 15.06 -1.25
CA LEU A 44 3.92 15.45 -2.61
C LEU A 44 2.75 15.21 -3.58
N TYR A 45 2.16 14.01 -3.55
CA TYR A 45 1.02 13.69 -4.42
C TYR A 45 -0.19 14.58 -4.15
N LYS A 46 -0.42 14.95 -2.89
CA LYS A 46 -1.46 15.90 -2.50
C LYS A 46 -1.23 17.28 -3.08
N LYS A 47 0.00 17.81 -2.99
CA LYS A 47 0.37 19.12 -3.56
C LYS A 47 0.15 19.16 -5.06
N ASP A 48 0.41 18.05 -5.74
CA ASP A 48 0.23 17.91 -7.18
C ASP A 48 -1.22 17.52 -7.58
N GLY A 49 -2.12 17.33 -6.62
CA GLY A 49 -3.52 16.97 -6.87
C GLY A 49 -3.74 15.56 -7.41
N LEU A 50 -2.79 14.64 -7.21
CA LEU A 50 -2.77 13.30 -7.77
C LEU A 50 -3.59 12.31 -6.92
N LYS A 51 -4.90 12.25 -7.17
CA LYS A 51 -5.82 11.33 -6.48
C LYS A 51 -5.88 9.94 -7.14
N GLY A 52 -6.30 8.95 -6.36
CA GLY A 52 -6.51 7.58 -6.84
C GLY A 52 -5.22 6.76 -6.99
N GLY A 53 -4.10 7.28 -6.47
CA GLY A 53 -2.89 6.49 -6.23
C GLY A 53 -3.07 5.49 -5.09
N HIS A 54 -2.08 4.64 -4.86
CA HIS A 54 -2.17 3.58 -3.86
C HIS A 54 -0.97 3.51 -2.92
N VAL A 55 -1.25 3.08 -1.69
CA VAL A 55 -0.28 2.61 -0.71
C VAL A 55 -0.43 1.08 -0.62
N ILE A 56 0.62 0.34 -0.92
CA ILE A 56 0.59 -1.14 -0.92
C ILE A 56 1.51 -1.67 0.18
N GLN A 57 0.93 -2.45 1.08
CA GLN A 57 1.66 -3.14 2.13
C GLN A 57 2.17 -4.48 1.60
N LEU A 58 3.49 -4.60 1.41
CA LEU A 58 4.17 -5.81 1.04
C LEU A 58 4.68 -6.49 2.32
N GLY A 59 3.91 -7.44 2.85
CA GLY A 59 4.24 -8.16 4.08
C GLY A 59 3.95 -7.38 5.37
N ALA A 60 4.48 -7.88 6.49
CA ALA A 60 4.26 -7.34 7.82
C ALA A 60 5.03 -6.03 8.10
N GLY A 61 4.70 -5.36 9.21
CA GLY A 61 5.45 -4.19 9.70
C GLY A 61 5.16 -2.86 8.98
N ASN A 62 4.18 -2.83 8.07
CA ASN A 62 3.89 -1.65 7.24
C ASN A 62 2.81 -0.72 7.81
N GLU A 63 2.12 -1.11 8.89
CA GLU A 63 0.89 -0.42 9.32
C GLU A 63 1.13 1.04 9.72
N VAL A 64 2.18 1.33 10.48
CA VAL A 64 2.50 2.71 10.90
C VAL A 64 2.75 3.60 9.68
N ALA A 65 3.63 3.17 8.77
CA ALA A 65 3.95 3.92 7.55
C ALA A 65 2.73 4.10 6.62
N ALA A 66 1.86 3.08 6.53
CA ALA A 66 0.61 3.18 5.79
C ALA A 66 -0.31 4.25 6.38
N ARG A 67 -0.52 4.23 7.71
CA ARG A 67 -1.34 5.24 8.39
C ARG A 67 -0.77 6.64 8.25
N GLU A 68 0.56 6.81 8.30
CA GLU A 68 1.21 8.10 8.05
C GLU A 68 0.94 8.64 6.64
N ALA A 69 1.02 7.78 5.61
CA ALA A 69 0.69 8.19 4.24
C ALA A 69 -0.78 8.57 4.08
N LEU A 70 -1.70 7.79 4.64
CA LEU A 70 -3.13 8.06 4.58
C LEU A 70 -3.51 9.34 5.34
N ALA A 71 -2.89 9.60 6.50
CA ALA A 71 -3.11 10.81 7.27
C ALA A 71 -2.58 12.07 6.57
N ALA A 72 -1.49 11.95 5.80
CA ALA A 72 -0.94 13.06 5.01
C ALA A 72 -1.88 13.47 3.86
N PHE A 73 -2.51 12.49 3.20
CA PHE A 73 -3.48 12.73 2.13
C PHE A 73 -4.84 12.03 2.34
N PRO A 74 -5.65 12.48 3.32
CA PRO A 74 -6.95 11.88 3.61
C PRO A 74 -7.88 11.93 2.40
N GLY A 75 -8.46 10.77 2.06
CA GLY A 75 -9.33 10.60 0.88
C GLY A 75 -8.59 10.69 -0.46
N GLY A 76 -7.26 10.77 -0.47
CA GLY A 76 -6.46 10.89 -1.69
C GLY A 76 -5.99 9.55 -2.25
N LEU A 77 -5.69 8.59 -1.38
CA LEU A 77 -5.04 7.33 -1.73
C LEU A 77 -5.93 6.12 -1.44
N HIS A 78 -5.67 5.03 -2.14
CA HIS A 78 -6.22 3.71 -1.89
C HIS A 78 -5.21 2.91 -1.04
N LEU A 79 -5.68 1.93 -0.27
CA LEU A 79 -4.81 1.02 0.47
C LEU A 79 -4.98 -0.42 -0.02
N GLY A 80 -3.89 -1.15 -0.22
CA GLY A 80 -3.90 -2.59 -0.47
C GLY A 80 -2.85 -3.34 0.33
N GLY A 81 -3.01 -4.67 0.40
CA GLY A 81 -2.13 -5.58 1.15
C GLY A 81 -2.76 -6.05 2.46
N GLY A 82 -3.19 -7.32 2.51
CA GLY A 82 -3.75 -7.92 3.73
C GLY A 82 -5.11 -7.37 4.19
N VAL A 83 -5.87 -6.71 3.31
CA VAL A 83 -7.20 -6.18 3.66
C VAL A 83 -8.22 -7.33 3.77
N ASN A 84 -9.02 -7.29 4.85
CA ASN A 84 -10.11 -8.23 5.14
C ASN A 84 -11.29 -7.49 5.83
N LEU A 85 -12.35 -8.23 6.19
CA LEU A 85 -13.55 -7.65 6.82
C LEU A 85 -13.25 -6.95 8.15
N ASP A 86 -12.32 -7.49 8.94
CA ASP A 86 -12.02 -6.98 10.29
C ASP A 86 -11.25 -5.66 10.26
N ASN A 87 -10.38 -5.48 9.26
CA ASN A 87 -9.49 -4.32 9.19
C ASN A 87 -9.92 -3.24 8.18
N ALA A 88 -10.78 -3.56 7.19
CA ALA A 88 -11.15 -2.64 6.11
C ALA A 88 -11.69 -1.30 6.63
N LYS A 89 -12.58 -1.33 7.63
CA LYS A 89 -13.11 -0.11 8.25
C LYS A 89 -12.02 0.73 8.89
N GLY A 90 -11.08 0.11 9.60
CA GLY A 90 -9.97 0.82 10.26
C GLY A 90 -9.06 1.56 9.28
N TRP A 91 -8.99 1.11 8.03
CA TRP A 91 -8.22 1.76 6.96
C TRP A 91 -8.96 2.91 6.31
N LEU A 92 -10.27 2.77 6.09
CA LEU A 92 -11.12 3.88 5.63
C LEU A 92 -11.12 5.01 6.66
N ASP A 93 -11.28 4.68 7.95
CA ASP A 93 -11.22 5.65 9.06
C ASP A 93 -9.84 6.31 9.16
N ALA A 94 -8.77 5.61 8.77
CA ALA A 94 -7.41 6.17 8.73
C ALA A 94 -7.16 7.14 7.56
N GLY A 95 -8.13 7.32 6.66
CA GLY A 95 -8.03 8.26 5.55
C GLY A 95 -7.85 7.61 4.17
N ALA A 96 -7.93 6.28 4.04
CA ALA A 96 -8.03 5.66 2.73
C ALA A 96 -9.36 6.04 2.07
N SER A 97 -9.33 6.44 0.80
CA SER A 97 -10.55 6.64 0.01
C SER A 97 -11.22 5.32 -0.36
N HIS A 98 -10.41 4.29 -0.63
CA HIS A 98 -10.82 2.94 -1.00
C HIS A 98 -9.82 1.94 -0.43
N VAL A 99 -10.28 0.71 -0.26
CA VAL A 99 -9.41 -0.44 0.04
C VAL A 99 -9.39 -1.41 -1.14
N ILE A 100 -8.25 -2.07 -1.34
CA ILE A 100 -8.00 -3.05 -2.39
C ILE A 100 -7.99 -4.42 -1.73
N VAL A 101 -8.94 -5.26 -2.09
CA VAL A 101 -9.13 -6.60 -1.53
C VAL A 101 -8.89 -7.63 -2.62
N THR A 102 -8.01 -8.60 -2.36
CA THR A 102 -7.67 -9.66 -3.32
C THR A 102 -7.80 -11.04 -2.69
N SER A 103 -6.78 -11.54 -1.98
CA SER A 103 -6.72 -12.90 -1.44
C SER A 103 -7.82 -13.24 -0.43
N TRP A 104 -8.50 -12.23 0.14
CA TRP A 104 -9.67 -12.44 1.00
C TRP A 104 -10.93 -12.82 0.23
N VAL A 105 -11.11 -12.28 -0.99
CA VAL A 105 -12.28 -12.51 -1.85
C VAL A 105 -11.99 -13.56 -2.93
N PHE A 106 -10.71 -13.80 -3.25
CA PHE A 106 -10.31 -14.76 -4.28
C PHE A 106 -9.50 -15.91 -3.70
N ARG A 107 -9.94 -17.15 -3.97
CA ARG A 107 -9.18 -18.38 -3.72
C ARG A 107 -9.02 -19.14 -5.03
N GLU A 108 -7.80 -19.55 -5.35
CA GLU A 108 -7.49 -20.28 -6.61
C GLU A 108 -8.00 -19.56 -7.88
N GLY A 109 -7.99 -18.22 -7.87
CA GLY A 109 -8.46 -17.40 -8.99
C GLY A 109 -9.99 -17.34 -9.13
N GLN A 110 -10.75 -17.91 -8.20
CA GLN A 110 -12.21 -17.86 -8.15
C GLN A 110 -12.68 -16.96 -7.02
N LEU A 111 -13.81 -16.29 -7.23
CA LEU A 111 -14.46 -15.50 -6.20
C LEU A 111 -15.08 -16.44 -5.16
N ASP A 112 -14.65 -16.31 -3.92
CA ASP A 112 -15.11 -17.08 -2.75
C ASP A 112 -16.21 -16.26 -2.05
N PHE A 113 -17.46 -16.73 -2.11
CA PHE A 113 -18.66 -16.02 -1.64
C PHE A 113 -18.95 -16.27 -0.15
#